data_AF-A0A838PCY7-F1
#
_entry.id   AF-A0A838PCY7-F1
#
_cell.length_a   1.000
_cell.length_b   1.000
_cell.length_c   1.000
_cell.angle_alpha   90.00
_cell.angle_beta   90.00
_cell.angle_gamma   90.00
#
_symmetry.space_group_name_H-M   'P 1'
#
loop_
_entity.id
_entity.type
_entity.pdbx_description
1 polymer ?
#
loop_
_entity_poly.entity_id
_entity_poly.type
_entity_poly.pdbx_seq_one_letter_code
_entity_poly.pdbx_strand_id
1 'polypeptide(L)' 'MDEFTREVLGSFAVWKKDTLDLHTLFEAGGNDPEARTRVFDIVERLVKEGLLEELGNDFYSLTEKGKQVAAGR' A
#
# COMPACT_ATOMS: atom_id res chain seq x y z
N MET A 1 -14.16 -0.46 3.04
CA MET A 1 -12.77 -0.04 2.77
C MET A 1 -12.35 0.86 3.89
N ASP A 2 -11.36 0.42 4.66
CA ASP A 2 -10.78 1.17 5.77
C ASP A 2 -10.12 2.46 5.24
N GLU A 3 -10.17 3.56 5.99
CA GLU A 3 -9.57 4.85 5.58
C GLU A 3 -8.07 4.71 5.28
N PHE A 4 -7.36 3.93 6.09
CA PHE A 4 -5.94 3.66 5.87
C PHE A 4 -5.67 2.80 4.63
N THR A 5 -6.56 1.88 4.24
CA THR A 5 -6.40 1.14 2.98
C THR A 5 -6.46 2.10 1.80
N ARG A 6 -7.29 3.15 1.88
CA ARG A 6 -7.34 4.21 0.87
C ARG A 6 -6.09 5.08 0.89
N GLU A 7 -5.51 5.37 2.05
CA GLU A 7 -4.24 6.11 2.13
C GLU A 7 -3.07 5.32 1.55
N VAL A 8 -2.96 4.04 1.88
CA VAL A 8 -1.91 3.16 1.33
C VAL A 8 -2.06 3.04 -0.19
N LEU A 9 -3.24 2.70 -0.70
CA LEU A 9 -3.50 2.63 -2.15
C LEU A 9 -3.36 3.99 -2.84
N GLY A 10 -3.78 5.07 -2.17
CA GLY A 10 -3.65 6.45 -2.63
C GLY A 10 -2.21 6.89 -2.75
N SER A 11 -1.32 6.38 -1.88
CA SER A 11 0.12 6.65 -1.95
C SER A 11 0.69 6.19 -3.29
N PHE A 12 0.39 4.96 -3.73
CA PHE A 12 0.81 4.48 -5.06
C PHE A 12 0.31 5.38 -6.20
N ALA A 13 -0.92 5.89 -6.10
CA ALA A 13 -1.48 6.83 -7.08
C ALA A 13 -0.78 8.21 -7.04
N VAL A 14 -0.45 8.72 -5.85
CA VAL A 14 0.27 9.99 -5.65
C VAL A 14 1.67 9.91 -6.26
N TRP A 15 2.38 8.81 -6.00
CA TRP A 15 3.73 8.59 -6.52
C TRP A 15 3.75 8.22 -8.01
N LYS A 16 2.57 7.96 -8.63
CA LYS A 16 2.42 7.44 -10.01
C LYS A 16 3.35 6.26 -10.30
N LYS A 17 3.63 5.46 -9.28
CA LYS A 17 4.48 4.29 -9.36
C LYS A 17 3.64 3.08 -9.05
N ASP A 18 3.73 2.09 -9.92
CA ASP A 18 3.14 0.78 -9.67
C ASP A 18 3.84 0.06 -8.52
N THR A 19 5.08 0.44 -8.20
CA THR A 19 5.91 -0.20 -7.18
C THR A 19 6.39 0.82 -6.15
N LEU A 20 6.20 0.53 -4.87
CA LEU A 20 6.72 1.29 -3.75
C LEU A 20 7.43 0.35 -2.78
N ASP A 21 8.52 0.84 -2.20
CA ASP A 21 9.12 0.20 -1.04
C ASP A 21 8.29 0.47 0.22
N LEU A 22 8.37 -0.46 1.16
CA LEU A 22 7.69 -0.39 2.46
C LEU A 22 8.09 0.86 3.25
N HIS A 23 9.33 1.32 3.09
CA HIS A 23 9.82 2.52 3.75
C HIS A 23 9.03 3.76 3.31
N THR A 24 8.81 3.91 2.01
CA THR A 24 8.01 4.99 1.43
C THR A 24 6.55 4.91 1.87
N LEU A 25 6.01 3.70 2.01
CA LEU A 25 4.65 3.51 2.54
C LEU A 25 4.56 3.94 4.01
N PHE A 26 5.58 3.70 4.81
CA PHE A 26 5.66 4.21 6.18
C PHE A 26 5.77 5.73 6.23
N GLU A 27 6.57 6.35 5.37
CA GLU A 27 6.65 7.81 5.29
C GLU A 27 5.31 8.44 4.89
N ALA A 28 4.56 7.79 4.01
CA ALA A 28 3.22 8.25 3.60
C ALA A 28 2.15 8.02 4.67
N GLY A 29 2.22 6.91 5.42
CA GLY A 29 1.25 6.55 6.46
C GLY A 29 1.50 7.18 7.83
N GLY A 30 2.68 7.77 8.07
CA GLY A 30 3.04 8.48 9.29
C GLY A 30 4.28 7.93 9.99
N ASN A 31 5.03 8.82 10.65
CA ASN A 31 6.33 8.48 11.23
C ASN A 31 6.24 7.81 12.62
N ASP A 32 5.03 7.64 13.17
CA ASP A 32 4.80 7.02 14.47
C ASP A 32 4.93 5.49 14.41
N PRO A 33 5.42 4.84 15.48
CA PRO A 33 5.56 3.38 15.52
C PRO A 33 4.22 2.63 15.36
N GLU A 34 3.13 3.22 15.86
CA GLU A 34 1.78 2.69 15.65
C GLU A 34 1.32 2.82 14.19
N ALA A 35 1.64 3.94 13.52
CA ALA A 35 1.31 4.16 12.12
C ALA A 35 2.04 3.16 11.22
N ARG A 36 3.34 2.93 11.47
CA ARG A 36 4.13 1.90 10.75
C ARG A 36 3.52 0.51 10.89
N THR A 37 3.13 0.13 12.11
CA THR A 37 2.51 -1.18 12.36
C THR A 37 1.20 -1.32 11.57
N ARG A 38 0.37 -0.26 11.53
CA ARG A 38 -0.87 -0.26 10.75
C ARG A 38 -0.65 -0.35 9.25
N VAL A 39 0.34 0.39 8.71
CA VAL A 39 0.70 0.30 7.30
C VAL A 39 1.14 -1.12 6.95
N PHE A 40 1.96 -1.75 7.80
CA PHE A 40 2.41 -3.12 7.60
C PHE A 40 1.25 -4.13 7.58
N ASP A 41 0.36 -4.06 8.57
CA ASP A 41 -0.84 -4.92 8.65
C ASP A 41 -1.72 -4.79 7.39
N ILE A 42 -1.88 -3.56 6.88
CA ILE A 42 -2.65 -3.28 5.67
C ILE A 42 -1.94 -3.82 4.43
N VAL A 43 -0.63 -3.61 4.30
CA VAL A 43 0.14 -4.15 3.18
C VAL A 43 0.06 -5.67 3.15
N GLU A 44 0.27 -6.34 4.29
CA GLU A 44 0.10 -7.80 4.41
C GLU A 44 -1.31 -8.25 4.01
N ARG A 45 -2.34 -7.52 4.47
CA ARG A 45 -3.72 -7.82 4.12
C ARG A 45 -3.98 -7.62 2.62
N LEU A 46 -3.48 -6.54 2.02
CA LEU A 46 -3.60 -6.26 0.59
C LEU A 46 -2.88 -7.32 -0.25
N VAL A 47 -1.73 -7.83 0.21
CA VAL A 47 -1.03 -8.95 -0.42
C VAL A 47 -1.87 -10.22 -0.34
N LYS A 48 -2.43 -10.55 0.83
CA LYS A 48 -3.35 -11.69 1.01
C LYS A 48 -4.61 -11.58 0.14
N GLU A 49 -5.12 -10.37 -0.08
CA GLU A 49 -6.30 -10.11 -0.93
C GLU A 49 -5.97 -10.12 -2.44
N GLY A 50 -4.67 -10.20 -2.80
CA GLY A 50 -4.17 -10.17 -4.18
C GLY A 50 -4.23 -8.77 -4.81
N LEU A 51 -4.28 -7.72 -3.99
CA LEU A 51 -4.29 -6.31 -4.41
C LEU A 51 -2.87 -5.74 -4.53
N LEU A 52 -1.95 -6.25 -3.71
CA LEU A 52 -0.51 -6.01 -3.82
C LEU A 52 0.21 -7.32 -4.10
N GLU A 53 1.35 -7.21 -4.77
CA GLU A 53 2.30 -8.29 -5.00
C GLU A 53 3.64 -7.92 -4.38
N GLU A 54 4.18 -8.81 -3.55
CA GLU A 54 5.53 -8.64 -3.00
C GLU A 54 6.55 -9.00 -4.09
N LEU A 55 7.35 -8.01 -4.51
CA LEU A 55 8.43 -8.20 -5.48
C LEU A 55 9.76 -8.62 -4.80
N GLY A 56 9.80 -8.61 -3.47
CA GLY A 56 10.94 -8.94 -2.63
C GLY A 56 11.73 -7.71 -2.17
N ASN A 57 12.48 -7.86 -1.08
CA ASN A 57 13.31 -6.81 -0.48
C ASN A 57 12.51 -5.56 -0.09
N ASP A 58 11.35 -5.76 0.56
CA ASP A 58 10.41 -4.73 0.99
C ASP A 58 9.71 -3.96 -0.15
N PHE A 59 9.81 -4.41 -1.39
CA PHE A 59 9.09 -3.82 -2.52
C PHE A 59 7.72 -4.46 -2.73
N TYR A 60 6.70 -3.61 -2.83
CA TYR A 60 5.33 -4.02 -3.13
C TYR A 60 4.86 -3.35 -4.42
N SER A 61 4.20 -4.12 -5.27
CA SER A 61 3.65 -3.65 -6.53
C SER A 61 2.14 -3.77 -6.57
N LEU A 62 1.47 -2.77 -7.13
CA LEU A 62 0.03 -2.77 -7.29
C LEU A 62 -0.39 -3.72 -8.41
N THR A 63 -1.22 -4.69 -8.08
CA THR A 63 -1.80 -5.59 -9.08
C THR A 63 -2.91 -4.87 -9.85
N GLU A 64 -3.34 -5.42 -11.00
CA GLU A 64 -4.49 -4.87 -11.72
C GLU A 64 -5.74 -4.76 -10.85
N LYS A 65 -5.94 -5.71 -9.92
CA LYS A 65 -7.04 -5.68 -8.95
C LYS A 65 -6.89 -4.52 -7.96
N GLY A 66 -5.68 -4.31 -7.45
CA GLY A 66 -5.35 -3.15 -6.62
C GLY A 66 -5.63 -1.83 -7.34
N LYS A 67 -5.33 -1.76 -8.65
CA LYS A 67 -5.51 -0.55 -9.46
C LYS A 67 -6.98 -0.23 -9.65
N GLN A 68 -7.80 -1.25 -9.91
CA GLN A 68 -9.25 -1.06 -10.02
C GLN A 68 -9.86 -0.56 -8.71
N VAL A 69 -9.37 -1.08 -7.58
CA VAL A 69 -9.82 -0.65 -6.26
C VAL A 69 -9.35 0.77 -5.92
N ALA A 70 -8.12 1.14 -6.30
CA ALA A 70 -7.59 2.48 -6.13
C ALA A 70 -8.24 3.51 -7.07
N ALA A 71 -8.64 3.09 -8.28
CA ALA A 71 -9.24 3.93 -9.31
C ALA A 71 -10.78 4.00 -9.22
N GLY A 72 -11.41 3.04 -8.54
CA GLY A 72 -12.85 3.00 -8.25
C GLY A 72 -13.26 4.07 -7.24
N ARG A 73 -13.21 5.32 -7.69
CA ARG A 73 -13.64 6.53 -6.97
C ARG A 73 -15.12 6.80 -7.18
#